data_AF-A0A5S3VRX7-F1
#
_entry.id   AF-A0A5S3VRX7-F1
#
_cell.length_a   1.000
_cell.length_b   1.000
_cell.length_c   1.000
_cell.angle_alpha   90.00
_cell.angle_beta   90.00
_cell.angle_gamma   90.00
#
_symmetry.space_group_name_H-M   'P 1'
#
loop_
_entity.id
_entity.type
_entity.pdbx_description
1 polymer ?
#
loop_
_entity_poly.entity_id
_entity_poly.type
_entity_poly.pdbx_seq_one_letter_code
_entity_poly.pdbx_strand_id
1 'polypeptide(L)'
;LLDGLSAQQRDVTDRDYFTQAHSHPNGYISSVFRGRGLGDNPIVGISAPIYEKQQFAGVIEGSLRLESFRRFRPYLFEQQGELLVIDANNHVVYSSVNTFKVLSHLEQPAL
;
A
#
# COMPACT_ATOMS: atom_id res chain seq x y z
N LEU A 1 1.57 -19.63 -9.94
CA LEU A 1 1.84 -18.39 -9.16
C LEU A 1 1.69 -18.61 -7.67
N LEU A 2 0.63 -19.30 -7.22
CA LEU A 2 0.37 -19.53 -5.78
C LEU A 2 0.92 -20.88 -5.27
N ASP A 3 1.53 -21.68 -6.15
CA ASP A 3 2.10 -22.97 -5.80
C ASP A 3 3.24 -22.81 -4.79
N GLY A 4 3.24 -23.65 -3.75
CA GLY A 4 4.23 -23.57 -2.66
C GLY A 4 3.88 -22.57 -1.55
N LEU A 5 2.81 -21.79 -1.67
CA LEU A 5 2.34 -20.93 -0.57
C LEU A 5 1.39 -21.68 0.38
N SER A 6 1.58 -21.48 1.68
CA SER A 6 0.66 -21.99 2.71
C SER A 6 -0.74 -21.36 2.58
N ALA A 7 -1.74 -21.94 3.23
CA ALA A 7 -3.07 -21.32 3.29
C ALA A 7 -3.00 -19.91 3.89
N GLN A 8 -2.26 -19.74 5.00
CA GLN A 8 -2.08 -18.44 5.64
C GLN A 8 -1.39 -17.41 4.75
N GLN A 9 -0.47 -17.84 3.89
CA GLN A 9 0.22 -16.95 2.95
C GLN A 9 -0.66 -16.53 1.77
N ARG A 10 -1.71 -17.31 1.46
CA ARG A 10 -2.67 -17.01 0.39
C ARG A 10 -3.91 -16.27 0.89
N ASP A 11 -4.16 -16.32 2.19
CA ASP A 11 -5.30 -15.64 2.79
C ASP A 11 -5.10 -14.12 2.77
N VAL A 12 -6.11 -13.46 2.22
CA VAL A 12 -6.20 -12.01 2.07
C VAL A 12 -7.45 -11.45 2.75
N THR A 13 -8.26 -12.30 3.38
CA THR A 13 -9.54 -11.90 3.97
C THR A 13 -9.37 -10.95 5.15
N ASP A 14 -8.17 -10.87 5.73
CA ASP A 14 -7.81 -9.94 6.78
C ASP A 14 -7.21 -8.61 6.27
N ARG A 15 -6.99 -8.47 4.95
CA ARG A 15 -6.32 -7.31 4.37
C ARG A 15 -7.31 -6.19 4.10
N ASP A 16 -6.92 -4.95 4.41
CA ASP A 16 -7.77 -3.78 4.16
C ASP A 16 -8.20 -3.64 2.71
N TYR A 17 -7.30 -3.88 1.74
CA TYR A 17 -7.65 -3.84 0.32
C TYR A 17 -8.73 -4.88 -0.05
N PHE A 18 -8.91 -5.93 0.74
CA PHE A 18 -9.97 -6.91 0.55
C PHE A 18 -11.23 -6.53 1.32
N THR A 19 -11.09 -6.24 2.63
CA THR A 19 -12.23 -5.99 3.53
C THR A 19 -12.96 -4.69 3.22
N GLN A 20 -12.25 -3.66 2.75
CA GLN A 20 -12.84 -2.34 2.48
C GLN A 20 -13.44 -2.24 1.08
N ALA A 21 -13.06 -3.09 0.14
CA ALA A 21 -13.43 -2.95 -1.27
C ALA A 21 -14.94 -2.97 -1.50
N HIS A 22 -15.69 -3.80 -0.78
CA HIS A 22 -17.14 -3.89 -0.95
C HIS A 22 -17.86 -2.56 -0.70
N SER A 23 -17.42 -1.82 0.32
CA SER A 23 -17.96 -0.49 0.70
C SER A 23 -17.45 0.65 -0.19
N HIS A 24 -16.49 0.38 -1.08
CA HIS A 24 -15.81 1.38 -1.91
C HIS A 24 -15.88 0.96 -3.40
N PRO A 25 -17.04 1.11 -4.06
CA PRO A 25 -17.24 0.64 -5.44
C PRO A 25 -16.36 1.36 -6.47
N ASN A 26 -15.90 2.58 -6.15
CA ASN A 26 -14.98 3.36 -7.00
C ASN A 26 -13.50 3.06 -6.71
N GLY A 27 -13.23 2.09 -5.84
CA GLY A 27 -11.90 1.66 -5.45
C GLY A 27 -11.48 2.12 -4.06
N TYR A 28 -10.51 1.41 -3.49
CA TYR A 28 -9.95 1.63 -2.17
C TYR A 28 -8.42 1.59 -2.24
N ILE A 29 -7.77 2.46 -1.45
CA ILE A 29 -6.31 2.48 -1.28
C ILE A 29 -6.03 2.14 0.17
N SER A 30 -5.28 1.05 0.41
CA SER A 30 -4.93 0.64 1.77
C SER A 30 -3.89 1.55 2.40
N SER A 31 -3.75 1.46 3.73
CA SER A 31 -2.50 1.84 4.38
C SER A 31 -1.32 1.03 3.84
N VAL A 32 -0.09 1.51 4.07
CA VAL A 32 1.11 0.72 3.76
C VAL A 32 1.20 -0.48 4.70
N PHE A 33 1.48 -1.66 4.15
CA PHE A 33 1.59 -2.88 4.94
C PHE A 33 2.67 -3.81 4.37
N ARG A 34 3.09 -4.78 5.18
CA ARG A 34 4.02 -5.81 4.74
C ARG A 34 3.29 -6.93 3.98
N GLY A 35 3.71 -7.18 2.75
CA GLY A 35 3.22 -8.30 1.94
C GLY A 35 3.35 -9.65 2.65
N ARG A 36 2.52 -10.62 2.26
CA ARG A 36 2.65 -12.03 2.65
C ARG A 36 2.47 -12.92 1.42
N GLY A 37 3.18 -14.06 1.39
CA GLY A 37 3.07 -15.02 0.29
C GLY A 37 4.03 -14.71 -0.86
N LEU A 38 3.58 -13.94 -1.85
CA LEU A 38 4.36 -13.64 -3.08
C LEU A 38 5.54 -12.66 -2.87
N GLY A 39 5.74 -12.22 -1.63
CA GLY A 39 6.81 -11.33 -1.22
C GLY A 39 6.52 -10.74 0.16
N ASP A 40 7.55 -10.15 0.76
CA ASP A 40 7.52 -9.52 2.09
C ASP A 40 7.89 -8.02 2.04
N ASN A 41 7.94 -7.45 0.84
CA ASN A 41 8.16 -6.03 0.63
C ASN A 41 6.98 -5.21 1.17
N PRO A 42 7.23 -4.03 1.76
CA PRO A 42 6.19 -3.06 2.01
C PRO A 42 5.51 -2.64 0.70
N ILE A 43 4.18 -2.61 0.70
CA ILE A 43 3.36 -2.21 -0.45
C ILE A 43 2.14 -1.42 0.02
N VAL A 44 1.52 -0.73 -0.93
CA VAL A 44 0.16 -0.19 -0.80
C VAL A 44 -0.71 -0.93 -1.81
N GLY A 45 -1.85 -1.46 -1.37
CA GLY A 45 -2.82 -2.13 -2.23
C GLY A 45 -3.86 -1.13 -2.74
N ILE A 46 -4.13 -1.17 -4.04
CA ILE A 46 -5.26 -0.47 -4.66
C ILE A 46 -6.23 -1.53 -5.13
N SER A 47 -7.49 -1.47 -4.71
CA SER A 47 -8.46 -2.50 -5.03
C SER A 47 -9.79 -1.95 -5.51
N ALA A 48 -10.54 -2.78 -6.23
CA ALA A 48 -11.93 -2.55 -6.56
C ALA A 48 -12.71 -3.87 -6.40
N PRO A 49 -13.99 -3.83 -5.98
CA PRO A 49 -14.79 -5.02 -5.80
C PRO A 49 -15.20 -5.63 -7.15
N ILE A 50 -15.21 -6.96 -7.23
CA ILE A 50 -15.78 -7.73 -8.34
C ILE A 50 -17.12 -8.30 -7.90
N TYR A 51 -18.13 -8.15 -8.75
CA TYR A 51 -19.45 -8.72 -8.53
C TYR A 51 -19.79 -9.72 -9.62
N GLU A 52 -20.25 -10.91 -9.23
CA GLU A 52 -20.83 -11.91 -10.13
C GLU A 52 -22.29 -12.13 -9.74
N LYS A 53 -23.22 -12.01 -10.71
CA LYS A 53 -24.66 -12.15 -10.46
C LYS A 53 -25.14 -11.30 -9.25
N GLN A 54 -24.62 -10.07 -9.15
CA GLN A 54 -24.90 -9.12 -8.06
C GLN A 54 -24.41 -9.54 -6.66
N GLN A 55 -23.62 -10.62 -6.56
CA GLN A 55 -22.98 -11.05 -5.32
C GLN A 55 -21.50 -10.68 -5.34
N PHE A 56 -20.96 -10.28 -4.19
CA PHE A 56 -19.54 -9.99 -4.05
C PHE A 56 -18.73 -11.27 -4.30
N ALA A 57 -17.94 -11.27 -5.36
CA ALA A 57 -17.12 -12.42 -5.76
C ALA A 57 -15.67 -12.29 -5.26
N GLY A 58 -15.24 -11.09 -4.88
CA GLY A 58 -13.89 -10.80 -4.41
C GLY A 58 -13.44 -9.42 -4.86
N VAL A 59 -12.13 -9.24 -5.00
CA VAL A 59 -11.52 -7.96 -5.39
C VAL A 59 -10.51 -8.18 -6.50
N ILE A 60 -10.39 -7.20 -7.39
CA ILE A 60 -9.16 -7.02 -8.16
C ILE A 60 -8.23 -6.13 -7.33
N GLU A 61 -6.96 -6.52 -7.23
CA GLU A 61 -5.92 -5.78 -6.52
C GLU A 61 -4.77 -5.44 -7.47
N GLY A 62 -4.23 -4.23 -7.31
CA GLY A 62 -2.97 -3.82 -7.88
C GLY A 62 -2.10 -3.19 -6.80
N SER A 63 -0.88 -3.71 -6.65
CA SER A 63 0.07 -3.23 -5.65
C SER A 63 0.96 -2.12 -6.22
N LEU A 64 1.11 -1.05 -5.45
CA LEU A 64 2.05 0.01 -5.74
C LEU A 64 3.44 -0.36 -5.19
N ARG A 65 4.44 -0.41 -6.07
CA ARG A 65 5.85 -0.54 -5.66
C ARG A 65 6.35 0.80 -5.14
N LEU A 66 6.67 0.86 -3.85
CA LEU A 66 7.01 2.12 -3.16
C LEU A 66 8.27 2.80 -3.73
N GLU A 67 9.25 2.03 -4.21
CA GLU A 67 10.44 2.58 -4.89
C GLU A 67 10.12 3.42 -6.14
N SER A 68 8.94 3.24 -6.74
CA SER A 68 8.48 4.05 -7.87
C SER A 68 8.37 5.53 -7.49
N PHE A 69 8.21 5.87 -6.21
CA PHE A 69 8.13 7.25 -5.75
C PHE A 69 9.43 8.03 -5.95
N ARG A 70 10.58 7.35 -6.05
CA ARG A 70 11.88 7.98 -6.30
C ARG A 70 11.88 8.87 -7.54
N ARG A 71 11.08 8.55 -8.56
CA ARG A 71 10.97 9.34 -9.81
C ARG A 71 10.28 10.69 -9.62
N PHE A 72 9.56 10.87 -8.52
CA PHE A 72 8.83 12.09 -8.20
C PHE A 72 9.61 13.02 -7.27
N ARG A 73 10.88 12.71 -6.97
CA ARG A 73 11.74 13.62 -6.22
C ARG A 73 11.88 14.93 -7.00
N PRO A 74 11.49 16.07 -6.41
CA PRO A 74 11.54 17.35 -7.11
C PRO A 74 12.99 17.79 -7.31
N TYR A 75 13.25 18.54 -8.38
CA TYR A 75 14.47 19.33 -8.50
C TYR A 75 14.14 20.77 -8.09
N LEU A 76 14.88 21.28 -7.12
CA LEU A 76 14.81 22.65 -6.63
C LEU A 76 16.11 23.33 -7.04
N PHE A 77 16.06 24.11 -8.12
CA PHE A 77 17.27 24.61 -8.80
C PHE A 77 18.18 23.45 -9.23
N GLU A 78 19.46 23.48 -8.84
CA GLU A 78 20.45 22.43 -9.12
C GLU A 78 20.46 21.30 -8.07
N GLN A 79 19.59 21.36 -7.07
CA GLN A 79 19.55 20.39 -5.98
C GLN A 79 18.34 19.47 -6.08
N GLN A 80 18.53 18.19 -5.76
CA GLN A 80 17.43 17.24 -5.65
C GLN A 80 16.79 17.39 -4.28
N GLY A 81 15.50 17.72 -4.24
CA GLY A 81 14.73 17.78 -3.01
C GLY A 81 14.50 16.41 -2.39
N GLU A 82 14.12 16.42 -1.12
CA GLU A 82 13.70 15.23 -0.39
C GLU A 82 12.19 15.02 -0.52
N LEU A 83 11.77 13.76 -0.52
CA LEU A 83 10.39 13.33 -0.66
C LEU A 83 10.05 12.36 0.47
N LEU A 84 9.04 12.74 1.26
CA LEU A 84 8.38 11.91 2.24
C LEU A 84 6.93 11.70 1.77
N VAL A 85 6.51 10.44 1.66
CA VAL A 85 5.13 10.07 1.37
C VAL A 85 4.57 9.36 2.58
N ILE A 86 3.41 9.83 3.05
CA ILE A 86 2.68 9.25 4.17
C ILE A 86 1.30 8.79 3.70
N ASP A 87 0.77 7.75 4.34
CA ASP A 87 -0.61 7.33 4.11
C ASP A 87 -1.59 8.10 5.01
N ALA A 88 -2.89 7.84 4.83
CA ALA A 88 -3.96 8.51 5.59
C ALA A 88 -3.92 8.21 7.10
N ASN A 89 -3.17 7.19 7.53
CA ASN A 89 -2.98 6.80 8.92
C ASN A 89 -1.59 7.20 9.44
N ASN A 90 -0.94 8.19 8.82
CA ASN A 90 0.37 8.72 9.16
C ASN A 90 1.51 7.69 9.14
N HIS A 91 1.38 6.57 8.43
CA HIS A 91 2.51 5.68 8.24
C HIS A 91 3.38 6.14 7.08
N VAL A 92 4.70 6.00 7.24
CA VAL A 92 5.67 6.30 6.18
C VAL A 92 5.54 5.26 5.08
N VAL A 93 5.15 5.71 3.89
CA VAL A 93 5.04 4.91 2.66
C VAL A 93 6.38 4.93 1.91
N TYR A 94 7.02 6.09 1.80
CA TYR A 94 8.31 6.26 1.13
C TYR A 94 9.08 7.41 1.76
N SER A 95 10.40 7.28 1.81
CA SER A 95 11.29 8.35 2.22
C SER A 95 12.57 8.30 1.39
N SER A 96 12.97 9.43 0.82
CA SER A 96 14.29 9.56 0.17
C SER A 96 15.43 9.78 1.17
N VAL A 97 15.11 10.08 2.44
CA VAL A 97 16.07 10.18 3.54
C VAL A 97 15.97 9.00 4.50
N ASN A 98 17.06 8.69 5.17
CA ASN A 98 17.13 7.54 6.08
C ASN A 98 16.43 7.75 7.44
N THR A 99 16.04 8.98 7.75
CA THR A 99 15.41 9.36 9.03
C THR A 99 14.03 8.74 9.21
N PHE A 100 13.22 8.69 8.15
CA PHE A 100 11.86 8.14 8.18
C PHE A 100 11.87 6.72 7.63
N LYS A 101 11.51 5.74 8.45
CA LYS A 101 11.53 4.32 8.06
C LYS A 101 10.19 3.92 7.49
N VAL A 102 10.19 3.28 6.32
CA VAL A 102 8.94 2.72 5.74
C VAL A 102 8.25 1.82 6.76
N LEU A 103 6.92 1.89 6.84
CA LEU A 103 6.04 1.29 7.86
C LEU A 103 6.03 1.96 9.24
N SER A 104 6.93 2.91 9.56
CA SER A 104 6.85 3.61 10.85
C SER A 104 5.68 4.59 10.88
N HIS A 105 4.99 4.68 11.99
CA HIS A 105 4.01 5.75 12.24
C HIS A 105 4.74 7.06 12.56
N LEU A 106 4.38 8.14 11.87
CA LEU A 106 4.82 9.49 12.19
C LEU A 106 3.93 10.03 13.30
N GLU A 107 4.51 10.18 14.49
CA GLU A 107 3.88 11.02 15.50
C GLU A 107 3.80 12.44 14.94
N GLN A 108 2.61 13.02 14.92
CA GLN A 108 2.47 14.44 14.58
C GLN A 108 3.36 15.23 15.54
N PRO A 109 4.20 16.16 15.06
CA PRO A 109 4.73 17.16 15.98
C PRO A 109 3.52 17.85 16.59
N ALA A 110 3.44 17.88 17.92
CA ALA A 110 2.46 18.69 18.62
C ALA A 110 2.59 20.12 18.08
N LEU A 111 1.57 20.57 17.34
CA LEU A 111 1.45 21.96 16.90
C LEU A 111 1.15 22.85 18.10
#